data_AF-A0A514WS89-F1
#
_entry.id   AF-A0A514WS89-F1
#
_cell.length_a   1.000
_cell.length_b   1.000
_cell.length_c   1.000
_cell.angle_alpha   90.00
_cell.angle_beta   90.00
_cell.angle_gamma   90.00
#
_symmetry.space_group_name_H-M   'P 1'
#
loop_
_entity.id
_entity.type
_entity.pdbx_description
1 polymer ?
#
loop_
_entity_poly.entity_id
_entity_poly.type
_entity_poly.pdbx_seq_one_letter_code
_entity_poly.pdbx_strand_id
1 'polypeptide(L)'
;MGNVLDQFQLLILESPFENWAEPSVQNAFAKMVELKKIGYGSCYSKGVLPVDTSDFFATHVLLCLPDQSGELQPVMGYKTITLDQCKQFNQNFPGLSLVQNAKAPQHTEVVKTIIGKCEREGGKLAYLGSWTADPAFKKGPLTHINLKDAFVAFYHLLYREQNVTDIVIGGTLRFKTEKLFAEIGHKPLSLNGEVLPNIEVAHLVKEPVLVMHSSFDKNVISLAERKWQSVWDRRALVEKTDIKRLRKAA
;
A
#
# COMPACT_ATOMS: atom_id res chain seq x y z
N MET A 1 -8.49 -22.66 -22.04
CA MET A 1 -8.66 -21.22 -21.76
C MET A 1 -7.51 -20.81 -20.84
N GLY A 2 -6.78 -19.73 -21.17
CA GLY A 2 -5.68 -19.25 -20.32
C GLY A 2 -6.16 -18.88 -18.93
N ASN A 3 -5.25 -18.84 -17.95
CA ASN A 3 -5.60 -18.42 -16.59
C ASN A 3 -6.03 -16.94 -16.65
N VAL A 4 -7.22 -16.62 -16.12
CA VAL A 4 -7.75 -15.24 -16.12
C VAL A 4 -6.78 -14.24 -15.48
N LEU A 5 -5.96 -14.70 -14.52
CA LEU A 5 -4.96 -13.87 -13.85
C LEU A 5 -3.82 -13.45 -14.80
N ASP A 6 -3.62 -14.16 -15.92
CA ASP A 6 -2.58 -13.83 -16.89
C ASP A 6 -2.85 -12.50 -17.62
N GLN A 7 -4.09 -12.01 -17.58
CA GLN A 7 -4.50 -10.71 -18.12
C GLN A 7 -3.98 -9.53 -17.28
N PHE A 8 -3.61 -9.77 -16.02
CA PHE A 8 -3.11 -8.73 -15.14
C PHE A 8 -1.59 -8.57 -15.24
N GLN A 9 -1.14 -7.34 -15.06
CA GLN A 9 0.26 -6.98 -14.90
C GLN A 9 0.45 -6.24 -13.58
N LEU A 10 1.34 -6.73 -12.71
CA LEU A 10 1.76 -5.99 -11.53
C LEU A 10 2.87 -5.01 -11.92
N LEU A 11 2.75 -3.76 -11.46
CA LEU A 11 3.75 -2.72 -11.58
C LEU A 11 4.13 -2.27 -10.16
N ILE A 12 5.42 -2.28 -9.87
CA ILE A 12 6.01 -1.72 -8.65
C ILE A 12 6.77 -0.47 -9.06
N LEU A 13 6.32 0.67 -8.53
CA LEU A 13 6.94 1.97 -8.75
C LEU A 13 7.62 2.38 -7.45
N GLU A 14 8.93 2.25 -7.39
CA GLU A 14 9.73 2.61 -6.22
C GLU A 14 10.33 4.01 -6.38
N SER A 15 10.14 4.83 -5.34
CA SER A 15 10.75 6.16 -5.22
C SER A 15 10.72 6.98 -6.53
N PRO A 16 9.52 7.36 -7.02
CA PRO A 16 9.37 8.08 -8.29
C PRO A 16 10.34 9.26 -8.47
N PHE A 17 10.63 9.97 -7.37
CA PHE A 17 11.52 11.11 -7.35
C PHE A 17 12.95 10.79 -7.81
N GLU A 18 13.52 9.66 -7.37
CA GLU A 18 14.89 9.27 -7.73
C GLU A 18 15.04 8.93 -9.21
N ASN A 19 13.92 8.60 -9.87
CA ASN A 19 13.88 8.09 -11.23
C ASN A 19 13.02 8.95 -12.16
N TRP A 20 12.77 10.20 -11.75
CA TRP A 20 11.83 11.09 -12.42
C TRP A 20 12.19 11.43 -13.87
N ALA A 21 13.46 11.30 -14.25
CA ALA A 21 13.90 11.52 -15.63
C ALA A 21 13.35 10.48 -16.63
N GLU A 22 12.92 9.31 -16.15
CA GLU A 22 12.42 8.22 -16.99
C GLU A 22 10.95 8.45 -17.38
N PRO A 23 10.60 8.52 -18.68
CA PRO A 23 9.21 8.72 -19.11
C PRO A 23 8.24 7.64 -18.60
N SER A 24 8.72 6.41 -18.43
CA SER A 24 7.94 5.32 -17.85
C SER A 24 7.57 5.55 -16.38
N VAL A 25 8.46 6.18 -15.61
CA VAL A 25 8.21 6.56 -14.21
C VAL A 25 7.17 7.67 -14.15
N GLN A 26 7.32 8.71 -14.97
CA GLN A 26 6.36 9.81 -15.06
C GLN A 26 4.96 9.31 -15.45
N ASN A 27 4.87 8.42 -16.45
CA ASN A 27 3.61 7.83 -16.88
C ASN A 27 2.98 6.96 -15.78
N ALA A 28 3.76 6.07 -15.15
CA ALA A 28 3.27 5.23 -14.07
C ALA A 28 2.78 6.06 -12.86
N PHE A 29 3.52 7.11 -12.50
CA PHE A 29 3.13 8.02 -11.43
C PHE A 29 1.84 8.77 -11.77
N ALA A 30 1.71 9.33 -12.97
CA ALA A 30 0.49 10.01 -13.42
C ALA A 30 -0.75 9.09 -13.35
N LYS A 31 -0.61 7.84 -13.77
CA LYS A 31 -1.69 6.84 -13.69
C LYS A 31 -2.03 6.44 -12.25
N MET A 32 -1.03 6.34 -11.37
CA MET A 32 -1.26 6.13 -9.95
C MET A 32 -2.07 7.28 -9.34
N VAL A 33 -1.72 8.53 -9.69
CA VAL A 33 -2.45 9.72 -9.26
C VAL A 33 -3.90 9.68 -9.77
N GLU A 34 -4.12 9.34 -11.04
CA GLU A 34 -5.47 9.24 -11.60
C GLU A 34 -6.29 8.14 -10.91
N LEU A 35 -5.72 6.95 -10.69
CA LEU A 35 -6.36 5.87 -9.94
C LEU A 35 -6.78 6.34 -8.54
N LYS A 36 -5.88 7.02 -7.82
CA LYS A 36 -6.17 7.56 -6.49
C LYS A 36 -7.29 8.60 -6.52
N LYS A 37 -7.26 9.51 -7.50
CA LYS A 37 -8.30 10.52 -7.71
C LYS A 37 -9.66 9.89 -7.96
N ILE A 38 -9.78 8.94 -8.89
CA ILE A 38 -11.08 8.29 -9.19
C ILE A 38 -11.56 7.42 -8.04
N GLY A 39 -10.66 6.67 -7.40
CA GLY A 39 -10.99 5.77 -6.31
C GLY A 39 -11.47 6.53 -5.08
N TYR A 40 -10.68 7.50 -4.60
CA TYR A 40 -11.09 8.35 -3.48
C TYR A 40 -12.29 9.23 -3.83
N GLY A 41 -12.36 9.79 -5.05
CA GLY A 41 -13.50 10.60 -5.50
C GLY A 41 -14.82 9.83 -5.52
N SER A 42 -14.79 8.50 -5.66
CA SER A 42 -15.98 7.65 -5.54
C SER A 42 -16.44 7.42 -4.08
N CYS A 43 -15.57 7.69 -3.11
CA CYS A 43 -15.76 7.41 -1.68
C CYS A 43 -15.97 8.67 -0.83
N TYR A 44 -15.42 9.80 -1.27
CA TYR A 44 -15.39 11.08 -0.59
C TYR A 44 -16.03 12.16 -1.47
N SER A 45 -16.95 12.93 -0.91
CA SER A 45 -17.71 13.93 -1.68
C SER A 45 -16.86 15.13 -2.11
N LYS A 46 -16.07 15.71 -1.19
CA LYS A 46 -15.08 16.80 -1.43
C LYS A 46 -14.03 16.81 -0.30
N GLY A 47 -12.92 17.53 -0.52
CA GLY A 47 -11.99 17.93 0.56
C GLY A 47 -10.89 16.93 0.92
N VAL A 48 -10.76 15.83 0.17
CA VAL A 48 -9.67 14.86 0.33
C VAL A 48 -8.70 14.98 -0.84
N LEU A 49 -7.43 15.26 -0.55
CA LEU A 49 -6.34 15.13 -1.50
C LEU A 49 -5.74 13.72 -1.35
N PRO A 50 -5.81 12.87 -2.38
CA PRO A 50 -5.39 11.48 -2.25
C PRO A 50 -3.88 11.28 -2.51
N VAL A 51 -3.16 12.37 -2.79
CA VAL A 51 -1.72 12.41 -3.07
C VAL A 51 -1.09 13.48 -2.18
N ASP A 52 0.03 13.14 -1.56
CA ASP A 52 0.83 14.00 -0.71
C ASP A 52 2.33 13.90 -1.05
N THR A 53 3.18 14.60 -0.32
CA THR A 53 4.64 14.59 -0.55
C THR A 53 5.24 13.18 -0.49
N SER A 54 4.68 12.29 0.33
CA SER A 54 5.20 10.94 0.47
C SER A 54 4.98 10.05 -0.74
N ASP A 55 4.05 10.41 -1.63
CA ASP A 55 3.88 9.71 -2.89
C ASP A 55 5.13 9.80 -3.78
N PHE A 56 5.96 10.82 -3.64
CA PHE A 56 7.15 10.99 -4.47
C PHE A 56 8.32 10.06 -4.12
N PHE A 57 8.36 9.51 -2.90
CA PHE A 57 9.46 8.63 -2.47
C PHE A 57 8.99 7.26 -1.94
N ALA A 58 7.68 7.01 -1.93
CA ALA A 58 7.12 5.72 -1.55
C ALA A 58 7.34 4.65 -2.61
N THR A 59 7.10 3.40 -2.20
CA THR A 59 6.81 2.30 -3.12
C THR A 59 5.30 2.22 -3.37
N HIS A 60 4.89 2.29 -4.64
CA HIS A 60 3.50 2.08 -5.07
C HIS A 60 3.37 0.72 -5.75
N VAL A 61 2.37 -0.03 -5.32
CA VAL A 61 2.06 -1.35 -5.86
C VAL A 61 0.78 -1.24 -6.64
N LEU A 62 0.85 -1.40 -7.97
CA LEU A 62 -0.27 -1.19 -8.88
C LEU A 62 -0.59 -2.48 -9.64
N LEU A 63 -1.81 -2.97 -9.50
CA LEU A 63 -2.32 -4.03 -10.35
C LEU A 63 -2.99 -3.40 -11.56
N CYS A 64 -2.54 -3.76 -12.76
CA CYS A 64 -2.97 -3.15 -14.00
C CYS A 64 -3.62 -4.15 -14.97
N LEU A 65 -4.47 -3.65 -15.85
CA LEU A 65 -4.95 -4.33 -17.06
C LEU A 65 -4.53 -3.53 -18.30
N PRO A 66 -4.22 -4.17 -19.43
CA PRO A 66 -4.06 -3.46 -20.68
C PRO A 66 -5.42 -2.93 -21.17
N ASP A 67 -5.45 -1.70 -21.67
CA ASP A 67 -6.58 -1.16 -22.41
C ASP A 67 -6.55 -1.63 -23.89
N GLN A 68 -7.46 -1.09 -24.71
CA GLN A 68 -7.57 -1.43 -26.13
C GLN A 68 -6.31 -1.08 -26.95
N SER A 69 -5.52 -0.11 -26.49
CA SER A 69 -4.24 0.27 -27.10
C SER A 69 -3.06 -0.58 -26.61
N GLY A 70 -3.30 -1.47 -25.63
CA GLY A 70 -2.27 -2.24 -24.95
C GLY A 70 -1.58 -1.50 -23.81
N GLU A 71 -2.02 -0.28 -23.50
CA GLU A 71 -1.46 0.52 -22.42
C GLU A 71 -1.97 0.03 -21.05
N LEU A 72 -1.08 -0.09 -20.07
CA LEU A 72 -1.43 -0.57 -18.74
C LEU A 72 -2.20 0.50 -17.95
N GLN A 73 -3.41 0.15 -17.51
CA GLN A 73 -4.28 0.96 -16.66
C GLN A 73 -4.41 0.33 -15.28
N PRO A 74 -4.04 1.05 -14.19
CA PRO A 74 -4.21 0.54 -12.83
C PRO A 74 -5.68 0.33 -12.47
N VAL A 75 -6.00 -0.84 -11.92
CA VAL A 75 -7.34 -1.17 -11.39
C VAL A 75 -7.37 -1.24 -9.87
N MET A 76 -6.21 -1.42 -9.24
CA MET A 76 -6.03 -1.41 -7.78
C MET A 76 -4.62 -0.93 -7.47
N GLY A 77 -4.45 -0.24 -6.35
CA GLY A 77 -3.13 0.03 -5.84
C GLY A 77 -3.10 0.38 -4.36
N TYR A 78 -1.90 0.34 -3.79
CA TYR A 78 -1.61 0.85 -2.45
C TYR A 78 -0.21 1.43 -2.40
N LYS A 79 0.03 2.22 -1.35
CA LYS A 79 1.31 2.87 -1.06
C LYS A 79 1.93 2.22 0.17
N THR A 80 3.23 2.00 0.15
CA THR A 80 4.00 1.67 1.34
C THR A 80 5.29 2.47 1.43
N ILE A 81 5.66 2.83 2.65
CA ILE A 81 6.82 3.66 2.95
C ILE A 81 7.53 3.07 4.16
N THR A 82 8.82 2.82 4.03
CA THR A 82 9.66 2.37 5.15
C THR A 82 10.15 3.56 5.98
N LEU A 83 10.46 3.31 7.25
CA LEU A 83 11.10 4.31 8.11
C LEU A 83 12.45 4.78 7.53
N ASP A 84 13.19 3.89 6.86
CA ASP A 84 14.47 4.22 6.23
C ASP A 84 14.30 5.17 5.04
N GLN A 85 13.30 4.95 4.18
CA GLN A 85 12.93 5.90 3.13
C GLN A 85 12.58 7.28 3.73
N CYS A 86 11.81 7.32 4.82
CA CYS A 86 11.51 8.58 5.49
C CYS A 86 12.78 9.30 5.96
N LYS A 87 13.74 8.58 6.56
CA LYS A 87 15.03 9.14 6.99
C LYS A 87 15.85 9.64 5.81
N GLN A 88 15.92 8.88 4.72
CA GLN A 88 16.66 9.25 3.51
C GLN A 88 16.19 10.58 2.93
N PHE A 89 14.88 10.84 2.91
CA PHE A 89 14.29 12.06 2.36
C PHE A 89 14.01 13.15 3.41
N ASN A 90 14.50 12.97 4.64
CA ASN A 90 14.25 13.87 5.77
C ASN A 90 12.75 14.18 5.97
N GLN A 91 11.92 13.13 5.94
CA GLN A 91 10.48 13.20 6.10
C GLN A 91 10.03 12.51 7.40
N ASN A 92 8.90 12.96 7.94
CA ASN A 92 8.29 12.28 9.07
C ASN A 92 7.69 10.94 8.64
N PHE A 93 7.81 9.93 9.50
CA PHE A 93 7.17 8.63 9.29
C PHE A 93 5.63 8.79 9.25
N PRO A 94 4.94 8.39 8.16
CA PRO A 94 3.51 8.70 7.99
C PRO A 94 2.62 8.16 9.11
N GLY A 95 2.92 6.98 9.65
CA GLY A 95 2.18 6.43 10.78
C GLY A 95 2.26 7.31 12.04
N LEU A 96 3.40 7.97 12.27
CA LEU A 96 3.58 8.93 13.36
C LEU A 96 2.88 10.25 13.06
N SER A 97 3.03 10.77 11.84
CA SER A 97 2.35 12.00 11.39
C SER A 97 0.83 11.88 11.51
N LEU A 98 0.28 10.70 11.18
CA LEU A 98 -1.16 10.42 11.26
C LEU A 98 -1.71 10.64 12.69
N VAL A 99 -1.08 10.02 13.69
CA VAL A 99 -1.53 10.06 15.08
C VAL A 99 -1.26 11.42 15.74
N GLN A 100 -0.18 12.09 15.35
CA GLN A 100 0.14 13.45 15.80
C GLN A 100 -0.87 14.47 15.27
N ASN A 101 -1.20 14.41 13.97
CA ASN A 101 -2.17 15.30 13.35
C ASN A 101 -3.59 15.09 13.90
N ALA A 102 -3.93 13.87 14.31
CA ALA A 102 -5.18 13.58 15.01
C ALA A 102 -5.17 13.98 16.49
N LYS A 103 -4.08 14.59 17.00
CA LYS A 103 -3.91 14.99 18.41
C LYS A 103 -4.16 13.84 19.38
N ALA A 104 -3.67 12.64 19.04
CA ALA A 104 -3.85 11.43 19.82
C ALA A 104 -2.54 11.06 20.57
N PRO A 105 -2.30 11.60 21.78
CA PRO A 105 -1.02 11.45 22.49
C PRO A 105 -0.68 10.00 22.84
N GLN A 106 -1.66 9.20 23.29
CA GLN A 106 -1.46 7.78 23.61
C GLN A 106 -1.05 6.98 22.37
N HIS A 107 -1.69 7.25 21.22
CA HIS A 107 -1.29 6.63 19.95
C HIS A 107 0.12 7.06 19.53
N THR A 108 0.44 8.33 19.72
CA THR A 108 1.78 8.88 19.44
C THR A 108 2.86 8.18 20.27
N GLU A 109 2.59 7.92 21.54
CA GLU A 109 3.47 7.18 22.44
C GLU A 109 3.71 5.74 21.96
N VAL A 110 2.65 5.01 21.61
CA VAL A 110 2.76 3.63 21.11
C VAL A 110 3.53 3.58 19.79
N VAL A 111 3.24 4.47 18.83
CA VAL A 111 3.97 4.51 17.55
C VAL A 111 5.45 4.85 17.75
N LYS A 112 5.78 5.80 18.63
CA LYS A 112 7.18 6.09 18.99
C LYS A 112 7.88 4.89 19.64
N THR A 113 7.16 4.13 20.45
CA THR A 113 7.69 2.91 21.08
C THR A 113 8.00 1.85 20.03
N ILE A 114 7.12 1.65 19.03
CA ILE A 114 7.35 0.74 17.90
C ILE A 114 8.57 1.18 17.07
N ILE A 115 8.66 2.47 16.73
CA ILE A 115 9.82 3.04 16.03
C ILE A 115 11.11 2.76 16.80
N GLY A 116 11.17 3.14 18.08
CA GLY A 116 12.37 2.96 18.90
C GLY A 116 12.73 1.49 19.10
N LYS A 117 11.76 0.58 19.17
CA LYS A 117 12.00 -0.87 19.18
C LYS A 117 12.71 -1.31 17.90
N CYS A 118 12.14 -0.97 16.73
CA CYS A 118 12.71 -1.35 15.44
C CYS A 118 14.14 -0.82 15.27
N GLU A 119 14.38 0.44 15.65
CA GLU A 119 15.72 1.04 15.59
C GLU A 119 16.74 0.33 16.49
N ARG A 120 16.35 -0.06 17.71
CA ARG A 120 17.24 -0.78 18.64
C ARG A 120 17.52 -2.21 18.21
N GLU A 121 16.53 -2.88 17.63
CA GLU A 121 16.61 -4.29 17.25
C GLU A 121 17.07 -4.50 15.80
N GLY A 122 17.28 -3.42 15.04
CA GLY A 122 17.58 -3.50 13.60
C GLY A 122 16.40 -4.02 12.76
N GLY A 123 15.18 -3.91 13.28
CA GLY A 123 13.95 -4.25 12.57
C GLY A 123 13.59 -3.21 11.52
N LYS A 124 12.89 -3.64 10.46
CA LYS A 124 12.41 -2.75 9.39
C LYS A 124 10.94 -2.42 9.59
N LEU A 125 10.68 -1.15 9.87
CA LEU A 125 9.34 -0.63 10.05
C LEU A 125 8.78 -0.06 8.74
N ALA A 126 7.55 -0.44 8.38
CA ALA A 126 6.82 0.13 7.26
C ALA A 126 5.49 0.76 7.69
N TYR A 127 5.04 1.74 6.92
CA TYR A 127 3.67 2.24 6.93
C TYR A 127 2.96 1.80 5.65
N LEU A 128 1.70 1.39 5.77
CA LEU A 128 0.83 1.11 4.63
C LEU A 128 -0.30 2.14 4.58
N GLY A 129 -0.59 2.63 3.38
CA GLY A 129 -1.69 3.55 3.15
C GLY A 129 -2.16 3.56 1.70
N SER A 130 -3.08 4.47 1.42
CA SER A 130 -3.58 4.73 0.06
C SER A 130 -4.10 3.50 -0.69
N TRP A 131 -4.64 2.50 0.00
CA TRP A 131 -5.32 1.40 -0.67
C TRP A 131 -6.56 1.92 -1.42
N THR A 132 -6.62 1.66 -2.72
CA THR A 132 -7.69 2.15 -3.57
C THR A 132 -7.90 1.23 -4.77
N ALA A 133 -9.06 1.33 -5.41
CA ALA A 133 -9.40 0.57 -6.60
C ALA A 133 -10.28 1.40 -7.54
N ASP A 134 -10.19 1.11 -8.84
CA ASP A 134 -11.04 1.72 -9.84
C ASP A 134 -12.51 1.28 -9.60
N PRO A 135 -13.46 2.20 -9.34
CA PRO A 135 -14.86 1.85 -9.16
C PRO A 135 -15.48 1.19 -10.40
N ALA A 136 -14.97 1.46 -11.60
CA ALA A 136 -15.45 0.85 -12.84
C ALA A 136 -15.11 -0.64 -12.95
N PHE A 137 -14.06 -1.11 -12.26
CA PHE A 137 -13.69 -2.54 -12.24
C PHE A 137 -14.85 -3.42 -11.75
N LYS A 138 -15.68 -2.90 -10.83
CA LYS A 138 -16.88 -3.58 -10.30
C LYS A 138 -18.03 -3.75 -11.30
N LYS A 139 -17.92 -3.19 -12.50
CA LYS A 139 -18.93 -3.29 -13.56
C LYS A 139 -18.43 -4.09 -14.77
N GLY A 140 -17.17 -4.53 -14.76
CA GLY A 140 -16.52 -5.18 -15.89
C GLY A 140 -16.68 -6.70 -15.94
N PRO A 141 -16.13 -7.35 -16.98
CA PRO A 141 -16.15 -8.81 -17.13
C PRO A 141 -15.32 -9.55 -16.06
N LEU A 142 -14.39 -8.85 -15.40
CA LEU A 142 -13.48 -9.40 -14.39
C LEU A 142 -13.97 -9.14 -12.95
N THR A 143 -15.26 -8.86 -12.76
CA THR A 143 -15.89 -8.60 -11.44
C THR A 143 -15.79 -9.77 -10.45
N HIS A 144 -15.63 -10.99 -10.95
CA HIS A 144 -15.42 -12.18 -10.13
C HIS A 144 -14.01 -12.25 -9.51
N ILE A 145 -13.07 -11.39 -9.95
CA ILE A 145 -11.73 -11.31 -9.40
C ILE A 145 -11.75 -10.53 -8.09
N ASN A 146 -11.34 -11.20 -7.01
CA ASN A 146 -11.22 -10.58 -5.71
C ASN A 146 -9.92 -9.75 -5.61
N LEU A 147 -10.03 -8.42 -5.76
CA LEU A 147 -8.90 -7.51 -5.60
C LEU A 147 -8.30 -7.50 -4.19
N LYS A 148 -9.06 -7.93 -3.16
CA LYS A 148 -8.51 -8.09 -1.81
C LYS A 148 -7.51 -9.25 -1.75
N ASP A 149 -7.77 -10.36 -2.44
CA ASP A 149 -6.79 -11.45 -2.53
C ASP A 149 -5.49 -10.94 -3.17
N ALA A 150 -5.59 -10.13 -4.22
CA ALA A 150 -4.43 -9.56 -4.89
C ALA A 150 -3.62 -8.67 -3.93
N PHE A 151 -4.32 -7.78 -3.21
CA PHE A 151 -3.71 -6.94 -2.18
C PHE A 151 -2.96 -7.77 -1.13
N VAL A 152 -3.61 -8.77 -0.53
CA VAL A 152 -3.01 -9.62 0.52
C VAL A 152 -1.78 -10.36 0.00
N ALA A 153 -1.85 -10.88 -1.23
CA ALA A 153 -0.72 -11.56 -1.86
C ALA A 153 0.48 -10.62 -2.03
N PHE A 154 0.28 -9.47 -2.66
CA PHE A 154 1.38 -8.54 -2.95
C PHE A 154 1.92 -7.88 -1.69
N TYR A 155 1.07 -7.64 -0.69
CA TYR A 155 1.46 -7.16 0.63
C TYR A 155 2.46 -8.12 1.30
N HIS A 156 2.15 -9.42 1.36
CA HIS A 156 3.07 -10.42 1.93
C HIS A 156 4.35 -10.56 1.12
N LEU A 157 4.24 -10.65 -0.21
CA LEU A 157 5.39 -10.86 -1.10
C LEU A 157 6.36 -9.68 -1.05
N LEU A 158 5.85 -8.45 -1.12
CA LEU A 158 6.69 -7.25 -1.06
C LEU A 158 7.38 -7.13 0.30
N TYR A 159 6.66 -7.31 1.40
CA TYR A 159 7.23 -7.15 2.74
C TYR A 159 8.22 -8.25 3.10
N ARG A 160 8.02 -9.46 2.58
CA ARG A 160 9.03 -10.52 2.67
C ARG A 160 10.29 -10.15 1.90
N GLU A 161 10.15 -9.66 0.66
CA GLU A 161 11.27 -9.24 -0.18
C GLU A 161 12.05 -8.08 0.43
N GLN A 162 11.35 -7.10 1.01
CA GLN A 162 11.95 -5.95 1.66
C GLN A 162 12.47 -6.25 3.09
N ASN A 163 12.22 -7.45 3.61
CA ASN A 163 12.52 -7.85 5.00
C ASN A 163 11.87 -6.95 6.06
N VAL A 164 10.64 -6.47 5.81
CA VAL A 164 9.85 -5.71 6.77
C VAL A 164 9.50 -6.60 7.96
N THR A 165 9.69 -6.09 9.18
CA THR A 165 9.42 -6.83 10.44
C THR A 165 8.20 -6.28 11.16
N ASP A 166 7.94 -4.99 11.03
CA ASP A 166 6.86 -4.31 11.76
C ASP A 166 6.14 -3.36 10.82
N ILE A 167 4.82 -3.30 10.95
CA ILE A 167 3.97 -2.54 10.04
C ILE A 167 2.96 -1.76 10.86
N VAL A 168 2.85 -0.46 10.59
CA VAL A 168 1.80 0.41 11.14
C VAL A 168 0.83 0.77 10.02
N ILE A 169 -0.47 0.77 10.32
CA ILE A 169 -1.52 1.02 9.33
C ILE A 169 -2.72 1.72 9.96
N GLY A 170 -3.43 2.52 9.16
CA GLY A 170 -4.73 3.08 9.51
C GLY A 170 -5.88 2.37 8.79
N GLY A 171 -6.76 1.71 9.53
CA GLY A 171 -8.00 1.11 9.02
C GLY A 171 -9.19 2.07 9.14
N THR A 172 -9.69 2.58 8.01
CA THR A 172 -10.87 3.44 7.96
C THR A 172 -12.15 2.62 8.21
N LEU A 173 -12.83 2.92 9.33
CA LEU A 173 -13.97 2.13 9.80
C LEU A 173 -15.15 2.14 8.83
N ARG A 174 -15.42 3.27 8.18
CA ARG A 174 -16.53 3.42 7.20
C ARG A 174 -16.41 2.42 6.05
N PHE A 175 -15.19 2.12 5.61
CA PHE A 175 -14.91 1.20 4.50
C PHE A 175 -14.56 -0.22 4.96
N LYS A 176 -14.58 -0.47 6.27
CA LYS A 176 -14.26 -1.77 6.87
C LYS A 176 -12.85 -2.26 6.52
N THR A 177 -11.91 -1.36 6.27
CA THR A 177 -10.53 -1.76 5.93
C THR A 177 -9.79 -2.29 7.15
N GLU A 178 -10.17 -1.90 8.36
CA GLU A 178 -9.69 -2.49 9.62
C GLU A 178 -9.96 -4.00 9.68
N LYS A 179 -11.08 -4.48 9.13
CA LYS A 179 -11.38 -5.93 9.10
C LYS A 179 -10.44 -6.67 8.17
N LEU A 180 -10.18 -6.11 6.98
CA LEU A 180 -9.21 -6.66 6.04
C LEU A 180 -7.80 -6.73 6.68
N PHE A 181 -7.41 -5.71 7.43
CA PHE A 181 -6.11 -5.70 8.09
C PHE A 181 -6.05 -6.67 9.27
N ALA A 182 -7.14 -6.84 10.02
CA ALA A 182 -7.23 -7.86 11.06
C ALA A 182 -7.10 -9.28 10.50
N GLU A 183 -7.68 -9.56 9.33
CA GLU A 183 -7.56 -10.85 8.63
C GLU A 183 -6.11 -11.23 8.27
N ILE A 184 -5.23 -10.24 8.09
CA ILE A 184 -3.80 -10.44 7.81
C ILE A 184 -2.90 -10.19 9.02
N GLY A 185 -3.47 -10.26 10.23
CA GLY A 185 -2.72 -10.29 11.48
C GLY A 185 -2.46 -8.94 12.15
N HIS A 186 -3.00 -7.84 11.63
CA HIS A 186 -2.94 -6.55 12.35
C HIS A 186 -3.84 -6.54 13.56
N LYS A 187 -3.37 -5.90 14.63
CA LYS A 187 -4.12 -5.68 15.86
C LYS A 187 -4.23 -4.19 16.14
N PRO A 188 -5.34 -3.70 16.72
CA PRO A 188 -5.43 -2.35 17.24
C PRO A 188 -4.21 -2.03 18.13
N LEU A 189 -3.75 -0.78 18.10
CA LEU A 189 -2.75 -0.34 19.06
C LEU A 189 -3.29 -0.49 20.48
N SER A 190 -2.42 -0.87 21.41
CA SER A 190 -2.72 -0.94 22.84
C SER A 190 -1.66 -0.22 23.66
N LEU A 191 -2.08 0.31 24.80
CA LEU A 191 -1.20 0.93 25.79
C LEU A 191 -1.59 0.40 27.16
N ASN A 192 -0.63 -0.16 27.90
CA ASN A 192 -0.85 -0.77 29.22
C ASN A 192 -1.94 -1.85 29.24
N GLY A 193 -2.04 -2.63 28.16
CA GLY A 193 -3.02 -3.72 28.02
C GLY A 193 -4.39 -3.29 27.47
N GLU A 194 -4.67 -1.98 27.42
CA GLU A 194 -5.94 -1.46 26.91
C GLU A 194 -5.86 -1.13 25.43
N VAL A 195 -6.86 -1.55 24.67
CA VAL A 195 -6.98 -1.21 23.24
C VAL A 195 -7.31 0.27 23.10
N LEU A 196 -6.52 0.98 22.30
CA LEU A 196 -6.76 2.39 22.03
C LEU A 196 -7.97 2.58 21.10
N PRO A 197 -8.78 3.64 21.30
CA PRO A 197 -9.93 3.93 20.47
C PRO A 197 -9.51 4.40 19.07
N ASN A 198 -10.44 4.50 18.12
CA ASN A 198 -10.15 5.13 16.83
C ASN A 198 -9.78 6.62 16.98
N ILE A 199 -9.03 7.13 16.01
CA ILE A 199 -8.69 8.55 15.88
C ILE A 199 -9.56 9.21 14.80
N GLU A 200 -9.66 10.54 14.81
CA GLU A 200 -10.28 11.32 13.73
C GLU A 200 -9.20 11.93 12.83
N VAL A 201 -9.23 11.57 11.55
CA VAL A 201 -8.20 12.00 10.59
C VAL A 201 -8.67 13.22 9.79
N ALA A 202 -8.15 14.39 10.15
CA ALA A 202 -8.60 15.67 9.59
C ALA A 202 -8.50 15.75 8.05
N HIS A 203 -7.39 15.31 7.46
CA HIS A 203 -7.19 15.33 6.01
C HIS A 203 -8.09 14.37 5.23
N LEU A 204 -8.78 13.47 5.94
CA LEU A 204 -9.82 12.61 5.39
C LEU A 204 -11.22 13.10 5.77
N VAL A 205 -11.42 14.38 6.10
CA VAL A 205 -12.73 14.92 6.54
C VAL A 205 -13.20 14.26 7.85
N LYS A 206 -12.27 14.12 8.81
CA LYS A 206 -12.48 13.52 10.13
C LYS A 206 -12.98 12.07 10.09
N GLU A 207 -12.53 11.29 9.11
CA GLU A 207 -12.83 9.85 9.11
C GLU A 207 -12.35 9.18 10.40
N PRO A 208 -13.17 8.30 11.00
CA PRO A 208 -12.73 7.45 12.08
C PRO A 208 -11.77 6.38 11.53
N VAL A 209 -10.54 6.38 12.03
CA VAL A 209 -9.48 5.45 11.63
C VAL A 209 -8.98 4.71 12.87
N LEU A 210 -8.99 3.39 12.81
CA LEU A 210 -8.36 2.54 13.80
C LEU A 210 -6.89 2.35 13.42
N VAL A 211 -5.98 2.79 14.27
CA VAL A 211 -4.54 2.58 14.05
C VAL A 211 -4.18 1.19 14.55
N MET A 212 -3.47 0.44 13.72
CA MET A 212 -3.14 -0.95 13.96
C MET A 212 -1.65 -1.21 13.73
N HIS A 213 -1.14 -2.26 14.37
CA HIS A 213 0.22 -2.75 14.24
C HIS A 213 0.23 -4.26 14.01
N SER A 214 1.21 -4.73 13.25
CA SER A 214 1.53 -6.15 13.12
C SER A 214 3.04 -6.33 13.17
N SER A 215 3.49 -7.38 13.88
CA SER A 215 4.81 -7.95 13.68
C SER A 215 4.70 -9.00 12.57
N PHE A 216 5.35 -8.72 11.45
CA PHE A 216 5.23 -9.47 10.21
C PHE A 216 5.94 -10.82 10.30
N ASP A 217 5.19 -11.92 10.17
CA ASP A 217 5.76 -13.25 10.05
C ASP A 217 6.02 -13.60 8.59
N LYS A 218 7.30 -13.51 8.20
CA LYS A 218 7.76 -13.85 6.85
C LYS A 218 7.49 -15.30 6.42
N ASN A 219 7.23 -16.21 7.36
CA ASN A 219 7.01 -17.63 7.08
C ASN A 219 5.55 -17.95 6.73
N VAL A 220 4.63 -17.02 6.97
CA VAL A 220 3.23 -17.22 6.60
C VAL A 220 3.08 -17.08 5.09
N ILE A 221 2.69 -18.17 4.43
CA ILE A 221 2.30 -18.20 3.02
C ILE A 221 0.78 -18.30 2.95
N SER A 222 0.12 -17.28 2.39
CA SER A 222 -1.34 -17.28 2.25
C SER A 222 -1.80 -18.02 1.00
N LEU A 223 -3.05 -18.49 0.98
CA LEU A 223 -3.65 -19.04 -0.24
C LEU A 223 -3.69 -17.99 -1.36
N ALA A 224 -3.92 -16.73 -1.00
CA ALA A 224 -3.89 -15.60 -1.91
C ALA A 224 -2.51 -15.46 -2.58
N GLU A 225 -1.42 -15.65 -1.81
CA GLU A 225 -0.06 -15.62 -2.33
C GLU A 225 0.15 -16.66 -3.43
N ARG A 226 -0.22 -17.92 -3.17
CA ARG A 226 -0.11 -19.00 -4.18
C ARG A 226 -0.90 -18.68 -5.46
N LYS A 227 -2.10 -18.12 -5.31
CA LYS A 227 -2.98 -17.75 -6.42
C LYS A 227 -2.39 -16.65 -7.29
N TRP A 228 -1.76 -15.64 -6.68
CA TRP A 228 -1.24 -14.46 -7.38
C TRP A 228 0.27 -14.52 -7.67
N GLN A 229 0.95 -15.61 -7.30
CA GLN A 229 2.39 -15.78 -7.48
C GLN A 229 2.84 -15.58 -8.93
N SER A 230 2.10 -16.10 -9.92
CA SER A 230 2.46 -15.95 -11.34
C SER A 230 2.40 -14.49 -11.83
N VAL A 231 1.55 -13.67 -11.21
CA VAL A 231 1.47 -12.23 -11.49
C VAL A 231 2.64 -11.50 -10.83
N TRP A 232 3.00 -11.89 -9.60
CA TRP A 232 4.16 -11.35 -8.89
C TRP A 232 5.50 -11.65 -9.57
N ASP A 233 5.68 -12.89 -10.03
CA ASP A 233 6.90 -13.34 -10.71
C ASP A 233 7.16 -12.60 -12.03
N ARG A 234 6.10 -12.08 -12.67
CA ARG A 234 6.16 -11.32 -13.93
C ARG A 234 6.04 -9.81 -13.72
N ARG A 235 6.12 -9.31 -12.48
CA ARG A 235 5.94 -7.89 -12.18
C ARG A 235 6.96 -7.03 -12.94
N ALA A 236 6.56 -5.80 -13.26
CA ALA A 236 7.46 -4.78 -13.79
C ALA A 236 7.95 -3.91 -12.63
N LEU A 237 9.27 -3.84 -12.42
CA LEU A 237 9.90 -2.88 -11.53
C LEU A 237 10.23 -1.62 -12.34
N VAL A 238 9.81 -0.45 -11.87
CA VAL A 238 10.00 0.83 -12.55
C VAL A 238 11.00 1.67 -11.75
N GLU A 239 12.29 1.34 -11.86
CA GLU A 239 13.37 1.92 -11.05
C GLU A 239 14.52 2.53 -11.87
N LYS A 240 14.85 2.02 -13.07
CA LYS A 240 15.81 2.66 -14.00
C LYS A 240 15.91 1.81 -15.26
N THR A 241 15.84 2.47 -16.41
CA THR A 241 16.23 1.96 -17.74
C THR A 241 15.70 0.55 -18.08
N ASP A 242 14.61 0.54 -18.85
CA ASP A 242 13.87 -0.59 -19.40
C ASP A 242 12.75 -1.16 -18.51
N ILE A 243 11.51 -1.05 -19.01
CA ILE A 243 10.47 -2.06 -18.76
C ILE A 243 10.93 -3.34 -19.49
N LYS A 244 12.00 -3.98 -19.02
CA LYS A 244 12.36 -5.33 -19.46
C LYS A 244 11.35 -6.25 -18.80
N ARG A 245 10.44 -6.81 -19.61
CA ARG A 245 9.64 -7.98 -19.21
C ARG A 245 10.59 -8.96 -18.51
N LEU A 246 10.36 -9.25 -17.22
CA LEU A 246 10.97 -10.40 -16.56
C LEU A 246 10.42 -11.67 -17.22
N ARG A 247 10.97 -12.03 -18.39
CA ARG A 247 10.93 -13.39 -18.90
C ARG A 247 11.99 -14.15 -18.10
N LYS A 248 11.56 -15.01 -17.16
CA LYS A 248 12.45 -16.07 -16.69
C LYS A 248 12.91 -16.87 -17.91
N ALA A 249 14.22 -17.08 -18.01
CA ALA A 249 14.79 -18.12 -18.86
C ALA A 249 14.09 -19.45 -18.54
N ALA A 250 13.86 -20.22 -19.60
CA ALA A 250 13.35 -21.60 -19.52
C ALA A 250 14.26 -22.49 -18.66
#